data_AF-E6LK59-F1
#
_entry.id   AF-E6LK59-F1
#
_cell.length_a   1.000
_cell.length_b   1.000
_cell.length_c   1.000
_cell.angle_alpha   90.00
_cell.angle_beta   90.00
_cell.angle_gamma   90.00
#
_symmetry.space_group_name_H-M   'P 1'
#
loop_
_entity.id
_entity.type
_entity.pdbx_description
1 polymer ?
#
loop_
_entity_poly.entity_id
_entity_poly.type
_entity_poly.pdbx_seq_one_letter_code
_entity_poly.pdbx_strand_id
1 'polypeptide(L)'
;MQNYIRSIGFSMYKKKHEVKELLDKIQRENIASARITVTTEKERLWEIRKDLSESTGLCLYGYLENLGVFVREGFFPYIKDTPHSSTSKCSIERHIDGSTFSGMIDDNRLGMSLIFRLSNCLDYVDNTSKKTTSVSLFCFCVDGKVLLPIKKTLVEIESSKQRSQDRSLLIEAAMHGDENAMDTLTADEALLYSALSDRIQTEDVYSIVDTLFMPYGMENDMYSIVGNILAIKEEENIITNEKLLILQIECSDIEISVAIKKDDLQGEPLIGRRFKGNIWLHGKINKESFPPA
;
A
#
# COMPACT_ATOMS: atom_id res chain seq x y z
N MET A 1 4.89 -8.11 -10.61
CA MET A 1 3.48 -8.54 -10.43
C MET A 1 3.31 -10.03 -10.09
N GLN A 2 3.64 -11.00 -10.95
CA GLN A 2 3.39 -12.45 -10.67
C GLN A 2 4.04 -12.96 -9.37
N ASN A 3 5.15 -12.38 -8.93
CA ASN A 3 5.81 -12.81 -7.69
C ASN A 3 5.02 -12.46 -6.42
N TYR A 4 4.10 -11.48 -6.47
CA TYR A 4 3.39 -11.00 -5.29
C TYR A 4 2.15 -11.80 -4.94
N ILE A 5 1.65 -12.72 -5.78
CA ILE A 5 0.60 -13.65 -5.33
C ILE A 5 1.10 -14.67 -4.28
N ARG A 6 2.43 -14.78 -4.12
CA ARG A 6 3.05 -15.51 -3.01
C ARG A 6 2.64 -14.95 -1.65
N SER A 7 2.49 -13.62 -1.53
CA SER A 7 2.15 -12.97 -0.25
C SER A 7 0.75 -13.29 0.24
N ILE A 8 -0.13 -13.76 -0.66
CA ILE A 8 -1.47 -14.23 -0.36
C ILE A 8 -1.57 -15.76 -0.48
N GLY A 9 -0.46 -16.49 -0.41
CA GLY A 9 -0.46 -17.95 -0.23
C GLY A 9 -0.35 -18.78 -1.50
N PHE A 10 0.07 -18.22 -2.63
CA PHE A 10 0.33 -18.99 -3.86
C PHE A 10 1.82 -19.28 -4.06
N SER A 11 2.58 -19.51 -2.99
CA SER A 11 4.03 -19.65 -3.04
C SER A 11 4.52 -20.88 -3.82
N MET A 12 3.67 -21.91 -3.93
CA MET A 12 3.90 -23.11 -4.74
C MET A 12 3.86 -22.85 -6.26
N TYR A 13 3.17 -21.81 -6.72
CA TYR A 13 2.98 -21.53 -8.15
C TYR A 13 4.17 -20.72 -8.70
N LYS A 14 5.18 -21.43 -9.21
CA LYS A 14 6.42 -20.80 -9.71
C LYS A 14 6.42 -20.63 -11.22
N LYS A 15 5.75 -21.53 -11.94
CA LYS A 15 5.75 -21.52 -13.40
C LYS A 15 4.58 -20.72 -13.94
N LYS A 16 4.80 -20.01 -15.05
CA LYS A 16 3.76 -19.21 -15.72
C LYS A 16 2.52 -20.01 -16.10
N HIS A 17 2.68 -21.28 -16.49
CA HIS A 17 1.53 -22.13 -16.86
C HIS A 17 0.68 -22.52 -15.63
N GLU A 18 1.31 -22.85 -14.49
CA GLU A 18 0.59 -23.17 -13.24
C GLU A 18 -0.23 -21.97 -12.77
N VAL A 19 0.36 -20.77 -12.82
CA VAL A 19 -0.37 -19.52 -12.53
C VAL A 19 -1.51 -19.34 -13.52
N LYS A 20 -1.29 -19.53 -14.82
CA LYS A 20 -2.34 -19.41 -15.82
C LYS A 20 -3.52 -20.36 -15.55
N GLU A 21 -3.25 -21.63 -15.23
CA GLU A 21 -4.27 -22.63 -14.92
C GLU A 21 -5.10 -22.25 -13.68
N LEU A 22 -4.45 -21.76 -12.62
CA LEU A 22 -5.12 -21.23 -11.44
C LEU A 22 -6.06 -20.07 -11.80
N LEU A 23 -5.58 -19.09 -12.57
CA LEU A 23 -6.37 -17.92 -12.96
C LEU A 23 -7.54 -18.33 -13.88
N ASP A 24 -7.32 -19.27 -14.80
CA ASP A 24 -8.36 -19.78 -15.69
C ASP A 24 -9.44 -20.53 -14.91
N LYS A 25 -9.05 -21.29 -13.87
CA LYS A 25 -9.99 -21.94 -12.96
C LYS A 25 -10.83 -20.91 -12.20
N ILE A 26 -10.18 -19.92 -11.55
CA ILE A 26 -10.87 -18.86 -10.80
C ILE A 26 -11.83 -18.09 -11.70
N GLN A 27 -11.40 -17.74 -12.91
CA GLN A 27 -12.24 -17.01 -13.87
C GLN A 27 -13.47 -17.84 -14.25
N ARG A 28 -13.31 -19.11 -14.63
CA ARG A 28 -14.43 -19.99 -15.02
C ARG A 28 -15.45 -20.18 -13.89
N GLU A 29 -14.97 -20.41 -12.66
CA GLU A 29 -15.84 -20.69 -11.51
C GLU A 29 -16.58 -19.45 -11.00
N ASN A 30 -16.11 -18.25 -11.31
CA ASN A 30 -16.65 -16.99 -10.75
C ASN A 30 -17.15 -16.01 -11.83
N ILE A 31 -17.28 -16.46 -13.08
CA ILE A 31 -17.70 -15.59 -14.20
C ILE A 31 -19.09 -15.00 -14.02
N ALA A 32 -20.01 -15.73 -13.36
CA ALA A 32 -21.35 -15.25 -13.05
C ALA A 32 -21.37 -14.10 -12.03
N SER A 33 -20.30 -13.96 -11.23
CA SER A 33 -20.11 -12.86 -10.27
C SER A 33 -19.27 -11.70 -10.83
N ALA A 34 -18.91 -11.75 -12.12
CA ALA A 34 -18.12 -10.69 -12.74
C ALA A 34 -18.90 -9.36 -12.70
N ARG A 35 -18.27 -8.33 -12.16
CA ARG A 35 -18.79 -6.96 -12.25
C ARG A 35 -18.35 -6.37 -13.57
N ILE A 36 -19.25 -5.64 -14.23
CA ILE A 36 -19.01 -5.01 -15.52
C ILE A 36 -19.33 -3.52 -15.42
N THR A 37 -18.44 -2.71 -15.99
CA THR A 37 -18.56 -1.25 -16.09
C THR A 37 -18.29 -0.82 -17.53
N VAL A 38 -18.90 0.28 -17.96
CA VAL A 38 -18.69 0.85 -19.29
C VAL A 38 -17.94 2.16 -19.16
N THR A 39 -16.82 2.29 -19.86
CA THR A 39 -16.02 3.52 -19.87
C THR A 39 -16.68 4.60 -20.74
N THR A 40 -16.21 5.84 -20.63
CA THR A 40 -16.62 6.94 -21.53
C THR A 40 -16.33 6.65 -23.00
N GLU A 41 -15.31 5.84 -23.27
CA GLU A 41 -14.90 5.38 -24.61
C GLU A 41 -15.73 4.18 -25.11
N LYS A 42 -16.78 3.80 -24.38
CA LYS A 42 -17.68 2.65 -24.65
C LYS A 42 -16.99 1.28 -24.56
N GLU A 43 -15.83 1.20 -23.91
CA GLU A 43 -15.18 -0.06 -23.58
C GLU A 43 -15.90 -0.71 -22.40
N ARG A 44 -16.04 -2.04 -22.44
CA ARG A 44 -16.67 -2.80 -21.36
C ARG A 44 -15.57 -3.46 -20.54
N LEU A 45 -15.32 -2.92 -19.36
CA LEU A 45 -14.35 -3.48 -18.41
C LEU A 45 -15.05 -4.45 -17.48
N TRP A 46 -14.35 -5.52 -17.09
CA TRP A 46 -14.85 -6.46 -16.10
C TRP A 46 -13.82 -6.73 -15.01
N GLU A 47 -14.31 -7.04 -13.81
CA GLU A 47 -13.49 -7.57 -12.72
C GLU A 47 -14.20 -8.75 -12.01
N ILE A 48 -13.40 -9.70 -11.53
CA ILE A 48 -13.82 -10.79 -10.64
C ILE A 48 -12.94 -10.72 -9.40
N ARG A 49 -13.55 -10.58 -8.22
CA ARG A 49 -12.84 -10.60 -6.93
C ARG A 49 -13.15 -11.91 -6.21
N LYS A 50 -12.13 -12.74 -6.04
CA LYS A 50 -12.22 -13.99 -5.29
C LYS A 50 -11.54 -13.82 -3.94
N ASP A 51 -12.33 -13.91 -2.88
CA ASP A 51 -11.81 -14.01 -1.53
C ASP A 51 -11.04 -15.32 -1.34
N LEU A 52 -9.88 -15.22 -0.71
CA LEU A 52 -8.97 -16.34 -0.45
C LEU A 52 -8.72 -16.57 1.04
N SER A 53 -9.08 -15.59 1.85
CA SER A 53 -8.99 -15.59 3.30
C SER A 53 -9.99 -14.55 3.83
N GLU A 54 -10.02 -14.31 5.13
CA GLU A 54 -10.94 -13.33 5.71
C GLU A 54 -10.61 -11.91 5.24
N SER A 55 -9.33 -11.54 5.14
CA SER A 55 -8.92 -10.18 4.77
C SER A 55 -8.25 -10.08 3.39
N THR A 56 -7.77 -11.17 2.78
CA THR A 56 -7.10 -11.13 1.46
C THR A 56 -7.84 -11.89 0.35
N GLY A 57 -7.63 -11.45 -0.89
CA GLY A 57 -8.18 -12.09 -2.08
C GLY A 57 -7.42 -11.77 -3.36
N LEU A 58 -7.91 -12.29 -4.48
CA LEU A 58 -7.34 -12.10 -5.81
C LEU A 58 -8.37 -11.46 -6.75
N CYS A 59 -7.98 -10.38 -7.40
CA CYS A 59 -8.77 -9.70 -8.42
C CYS A 59 -8.25 -10.11 -9.81
N LEU A 60 -9.15 -10.56 -10.67
CA LEU A 60 -8.93 -10.74 -12.10
C LEU A 60 -9.65 -9.60 -12.83
N TYR A 61 -9.03 -9.05 -13.88
CA TYR A 61 -9.63 -7.96 -14.63
C TYR A 61 -9.30 -8.03 -16.11
N GLY A 62 -10.11 -7.35 -16.92
CA GLY A 62 -9.86 -7.14 -18.34
C GLY A 62 -11.05 -6.50 -19.03
N TYR A 63 -11.25 -6.82 -20.30
CA TYR A 63 -12.32 -6.27 -21.12
C TYR A 63 -13.20 -7.35 -21.75
N LEU A 64 -14.41 -6.94 -22.13
CA LEU A 64 -15.36 -7.74 -22.89
C LEU A 64 -15.28 -7.36 -24.36
N GLU A 65 -15.07 -8.36 -25.21
CA GLU A 65 -15.24 -8.20 -26.65
C GLU A 65 -16.73 -8.24 -27.04
N ASN A 66 -17.02 -7.82 -28.28
CA ASN A 66 -18.39 -7.70 -28.82
C ASN A 66 -19.20 -9.02 -28.76
N LEU A 67 -18.55 -10.17 -28.71
CA LEU A 67 -19.17 -11.50 -28.62
C LEU A 67 -19.45 -11.96 -27.17
N GLY A 68 -19.27 -11.10 -26.16
CA GLY A 68 -19.42 -11.47 -24.75
C GLY A 68 -18.28 -12.35 -24.23
N VAL A 69 -17.14 -12.33 -24.94
CA VAL A 69 -15.93 -13.05 -24.54
C VAL A 69 -15.18 -12.23 -23.50
N PHE A 70 -14.94 -12.84 -22.34
CA PHE A 70 -14.17 -12.26 -21.25
C PHE A 70 -12.67 -12.41 -21.52
N VAL A 71 -12.04 -11.35 -22.01
CA VAL A 71 -10.60 -11.29 -22.23
C VAL A 71 -9.93 -10.79 -20.95
N ARG A 72 -9.06 -11.61 -20.35
CA ARG A 72 -8.31 -11.26 -19.14
C ARG A 72 -7.05 -10.50 -19.52
N GLU A 73 -6.92 -9.27 -19.04
CA GLU A 73 -5.70 -8.47 -19.19
C GLU A 73 -4.72 -8.73 -18.05
N GLY A 74 -5.21 -8.97 -16.84
CA GLY A 74 -4.32 -9.18 -15.71
C GLY A 74 -5.01 -9.62 -14.42
N PHE A 75 -4.22 -9.60 -13.36
CA PHE A 75 -4.65 -9.92 -12.01
C PHE A 75 -3.79 -9.18 -10.98
N PHE A 76 -4.33 -9.01 -9.77
CA PHE A 76 -3.59 -8.51 -8.62
C PHE A 76 -4.23 -8.97 -7.30
N PRO A 77 -3.43 -9.17 -6.23
CA PRO A 77 -3.96 -9.43 -4.89
C PRO A 77 -4.60 -8.17 -4.30
N TYR A 78 -5.56 -8.32 -3.38
CA TYR A 78 -6.16 -7.21 -2.63
C TYR A 78 -6.31 -7.54 -1.14
N ILE A 79 -6.41 -6.49 -0.31
CA ILE A 79 -6.77 -6.55 1.11
C ILE A 79 -8.10 -5.81 1.31
N LYS A 80 -9.04 -6.38 2.07
CA LYS A 80 -10.38 -5.81 2.31
C LYS A 80 -10.36 -4.75 3.41
N ASP A 81 -9.87 -5.13 4.59
CA ASP A 81 -9.87 -4.29 5.79
C ASP A 81 -8.57 -3.49 5.86
N THR A 82 -8.62 -2.25 5.37
CA THR A 82 -7.43 -1.39 5.22
C THR A 82 -7.65 -0.06 5.94
N PRO A 83 -6.63 0.48 6.63
CA PRO A 83 -6.75 1.75 7.35
C PRO A 83 -6.99 2.92 6.40
N HIS A 84 -7.49 4.03 6.93
CA HIS A 84 -7.50 5.30 6.21
C HIS A 84 -6.11 5.93 6.32
N SER A 85 -5.28 5.71 5.29
CA SER A 85 -3.86 6.05 5.33
C SER A 85 -3.59 7.54 5.10
N SER A 86 -4.34 8.19 4.20
CA SER A 86 -4.11 9.60 3.88
C SER A 86 -5.40 10.31 3.44
N THR A 87 -5.53 11.58 3.80
CA THR A 87 -6.55 12.52 3.32
C THR A 87 -5.98 13.55 2.34
N SER A 88 -4.69 13.42 1.98
CA SER A 88 -4.02 14.33 1.06
C SER A 88 -4.60 14.24 -0.35
N LYS A 89 -4.32 15.28 -1.14
CA LYS A 89 -4.78 15.34 -2.54
C LYS A 89 -4.22 14.16 -3.32
N CYS A 90 -5.12 13.46 -4.02
CA CYS A 90 -4.80 12.29 -4.82
C CYS A 90 -5.19 12.54 -6.28
N SER A 91 -4.25 12.37 -7.20
CA SER A 91 -4.51 12.32 -8.64
C SER A 91 -4.55 10.87 -9.10
N ILE A 92 -5.41 10.56 -10.07
CA ILE A 92 -5.53 9.22 -10.65
C ILE A 92 -5.27 9.33 -12.15
N GLU A 93 -4.39 8.48 -12.66
CA GLU A 93 -4.02 8.42 -14.07
C GLU A 93 -4.25 7.01 -14.62
N ARG A 94 -4.85 6.94 -15.82
CA ARG A 94 -4.99 5.68 -16.57
C ARG A 94 -3.69 5.42 -17.33
N HIS A 95 -3.23 4.18 -17.32
CA HIS A 95 -2.09 3.78 -18.15
C HIS A 95 -2.50 3.75 -19.63
N ILE A 96 -1.57 4.14 -20.51
CA ILE A 96 -1.82 4.20 -21.96
C ILE A 96 -2.17 2.79 -22.51
N ASP A 97 -1.53 1.75 -21.97
CA ASP A 97 -1.56 0.39 -22.54
C ASP A 97 -2.51 -0.58 -21.79
N GLY A 98 -3.63 -0.11 -21.20
CA GLY A 98 -4.63 -1.03 -20.67
C GLY A 98 -5.73 -0.44 -19.79
N SER A 99 -6.40 -1.32 -19.04
CA SER A 99 -7.46 -0.95 -18.09
C SER A 99 -6.95 -0.64 -16.67
N THR A 100 -5.65 -0.41 -16.50
CA THR A 100 -5.03 -0.16 -15.19
C THR A 100 -4.89 1.32 -14.89
N PHE A 101 -4.99 1.65 -13.60
CA PHE A 101 -4.88 3.01 -13.09
C PHE A 101 -3.83 3.04 -11.98
N SER A 102 -3.13 4.16 -11.89
CA SER A 102 -2.27 4.49 -10.77
C SER A 102 -2.77 5.75 -10.09
N GLY A 103 -2.63 5.80 -8.78
CA GLY A 103 -2.84 7.00 -8.03
C GLY A 103 -1.53 7.59 -7.57
N MET A 104 -1.48 8.92 -7.47
CA MET A 104 -0.38 9.65 -6.87
C MET A 104 -0.91 10.50 -5.71
N ILE A 105 -0.28 10.38 -4.54
CA ILE A 105 -0.60 11.17 -3.34
C ILE A 105 0.62 12.01 -2.99
N ASP A 106 0.41 13.31 -2.81
CA ASP A 106 1.41 14.20 -2.22
C ASP A 106 1.16 14.28 -0.71
N ASP A 107 1.81 13.40 0.05
CA ASP A 107 1.67 13.35 1.52
C ASP A 107 2.88 13.99 2.19
N ASN A 108 2.66 15.16 2.80
CA ASN A 108 3.71 15.95 3.45
C ASN A 108 4.45 15.17 4.55
N ARG A 109 3.83 14.17 5.18
CA ARG A 109 4.46 13.34 6.22
C ARG A 109 5.67 12.57 5.69
N LEU A 110 5.69 12.24 4.39
CA LEU A 110 6.80 11.51 3.77
C LEU A 110 7.79 12.41 3.05
N GLY A 111 7.46 13.69 2.81
CA GLY A 111 8.29 14.60 2.03
C GLY A 111 8.49 14.17 0.57
N MET A 112 7.65 13.27 0.07
CA MET A 112 7.70 12.76 -1.31
C MET A 112 6.32 12.32 -1.79
N SER A 113 6.12 12.35 -3.11
CA SER A 113 4.91 11.81 -3.74
C SER A 113 4.93 10.28 -3.74
N LEU A 114 3.81 9.67 -3.31
CA LEU A 114 3.60 8.24 -3.38
C LEU A 114 2.80 7.87 -4.62
N ILE A 115 3.31 6.94 -5.41
CA ILE A 115 2.59 6.33 -6.53
C ILE A 115 2.14 4.93 -6.08
N PHE A 116 0.88 4.61 -6.31
CA PHE A 116 0.32 3.32 -5.94
C PHE A 116 -0.55 2.75 -7.06
N ARG A 117 -0.67 1.43 -7.10
CA ARG A 117 -1.63 0.78 -7.99
C ARG A 117 -3.05 0.91 -7.45
N LEU A 118 -3.96 1.44 -8.26
CA LEU A 118 -5.35 1.55 -7.86
C LEU A 118 -6.00 0.16 -7.81
N SER A 119 -6.58 -0.18 -6.66
CA SER A 119 -7.24 -1.47 -6.45
C SER A 119 -8.70 -1.46 -6.87
N ASN A 120 -9.43 -0.35 -6.71
CA ASN A 120 -10.85 -0.24 -7.00
C ASN A 120 -11.14 0.55 -8.29
N CYS A 121 -10.56 0.13 -9.41
CA CYS A 121 -10.68 0.81 -10.71
C CYS A 121 -12.13 0.97 -11.18
N LEU A 122 -12.96 -0.08 -11.07
CA LEU A 122 -14.35 -0.01 -11.53
C LEU A 122 -15.17 0.99 -10.69
N ASP A 123 -14.96 1.02 -9.36
CA ASP A 123 -15.56 2.05 -8.49
C ASP A 123 -15.13 3.46 -8.88
N TYR A 124 -13.87 3.63 -9.27
CA TYR A 124 -13.37 4.90 -9.74
C TYR A 124 -14.08 5.34 -11.03
N VAL A 125 -14.14 4.46 -12.03
CA VAL A 125 -14.76 4.71 -13.33
C VAL A 125 -16.26 5.03 -13.19
N ASP A 126 -16.98 4.28 -12.35
CA ASP A 126 -18.41 4.50 -12.13
C ASP A 126 -18.72 5.85 -11.44
N ASN A 127 -17.74 6.42 -10.73
CA ASN A 127 -17.94 7.59 -9.88
C ASN A 127 -16.94 8.73 -10.18
N THR A 128 -16.43 8.86 -11.41
CA THR A 128 -15.37 9.83 -11.76
C THR A 128 -15.70 11.27 -11.37
N SER A 129 -16.98 11.64 -11.32
CA SER A 129 -17.46 12.96 -10.92
C SER A 129 -17.38 13.25 -9.41
N LYS A 130 -17.22 12.22 -8.57
CA LYS A 130 -17.17 12.39 -7.10
C LYS A 130 -15.75 12.67 -6.63
N LYS A 131 -15.66 13.57 -5.65
CA LYS A 131 -14.40 13.94 -4.99
C LYS A 131 -13.87 12.77 -4.15
N THR A 132 -12.57 12.53 -4.25
CA THR A 132 -11.83 11.63 -3.36
C THR A 132 -11.70 12.26 -1.98
N THR A 133 -12.10 11.54 -0.93
CA THR A 133 -12.02 11.99 0.47
C THR A 133 -10.76 11.51 1.17
N SER A 134 -10.38 10.27 0.91
CA SER A 134 -9.19 9.65 1.49
C SER A 134 -8.71 8.51 0.61
N VAL A 135 -7.49 8.05 0.89
CA VAL A 135 -6.90 6.86 0.31
C VAL A 135 -6.57 5.88 1.43
N SER A 136 -6.95 4.63 1.23
CA SER A 136 -6.56 3.50 2.06
C SER A 136 -5.44 2.75 1.36
N LEU A 137 -4.24 2.79 1.94
CA LEU A 137 -3.06 2.14 1.40
C LEU A 137 -2.88 0.76 2.01
N PHE A 138 -2.42 -0.16 1.17
CA PHE A 138 -2.07 -1.52 1.58
C PHE A 138 -1.05 -2.08 0.61
N CYS A 139 -0.32 -3.10 1.02
CA CYS A 139 0.77 -3.59 0.22
C CYS A 139 1.06 -5.07 0.43
N PHE A 140 1.86 -5.59 -0.48
CA PHE A 140 2.23 -7.00 -0.53
C PHE A 140 3.75 -7.12 -0.43
N CYS A 141 4.22 -8.03 0.42
CA CYS A 141 5.64 -8.28 0.61
C CYS A 141 5.97 -9.75 0.35
N VAL A 142 7.13 -10.00 -0.26
CA VAL A 142 7.60 -11.36 -0.62
C VAL A 142 8.78 -11.81 0.25
N ASP A 143 9.47 -10.87 0.88
CA ASP A 143 10.56 -11.13 1.83
C ASP A 143 10.58 -9.99 2.85
N GLY A 144 10.32 -10.32 4.11
CA GLY A 144 10.22 -9.36 5.20
C GLY A 144 11.07 -9.77 6.39
N LYS A 145 11.48 -8.81 7.20
CA LYS A 145 12.24 -9.04 8.43
C LYS A 145 11.64 -8.27 9.58
N VAL A 146 11.64 -8.88 10.76
CA VAL A 146 11.30 -8.21 12.01
C VAL A 146 12.57 -7.71 12.68
N LEU A 147 12.60 -6.42 12.96
CA LEU A 147 13.67 -5.73 13.67
C LEU A 147 13.24 -5.48 15.12
N LEU A 148 14.23 -5.38 16.00
CA LEU A 148 14.01 -5.00 17.39
C LEU A 148 13.48 -3.56 17.49
N PRO A 149 12.68 -3.27 18.52
CA PRO A 149 12.30 -1.89 18.83
C PRO A 149 13.56 -1.07 19.12
N ILE A 150 13.52 0.21 18.76
CA ILE A 150 14.48 1.16 19.30
C ILE A 150 14.05 1.45 20.74
N LYS A 151 14.97 1.29 21.70
CA LYS A 151 14.67 1.64 23.10
C LYS A 151 14.42 3.15 23.18
N LYS A 152 13.17 3.52 23.38
CA LYS A 152 12.73 4.88 23.71
C LYS A 152 12.05 4.86 25.07
N THR A 153 12.34 5.85 25.89
CA THR A 153 11.57 6.14 27.12
C THR A 153 10.18 6.67 26.75
N LEU A 154 9.21 6.56 27.66
CA LEU A 154 7.86 7.08 27.42
C LEU A 154 7.86 8.58 27.08
N VAL A 155 8.75 9.34 27.71
CA VAL A 155 8.95 10.78 27.44
C VAL A 155 9.45 11.01 26.01
N GLU A 156 10.37 10.18 25.52
CA GLU A 156 10.87 10.26 24.13
C GLU A 156 9.79 9.88 23.11
N ILE A 157 8.90 8.94 23.44
CA ILE A 157 7.77 8.58 22.57
C ILE A 157 6.77 9.74 22.49
N GLU A 158 6.37 10.28 23.63
CA GLU A 158 5.38 11.37 23.70
C GLU A 158 5.90 12.66 23.05
N SER A 159 7.16 13.02 23.31
CA SER A 159 7.81 14.16 22.64
C SER A 159 7.97 13.95 21.14
N SER A 160 8.22 12.73 20.66
CA SER A 160 8.31 12.46 19.21
C SER A 160 6.96 12.68 18.50
N LYS A 161 5.85 12.26 19.11
CA LYS A 161 4.51 12.52 18.58
C LYS A 161 4.18 14.00 18.54
N GLN A 162 4.49 14.73 19.61
CA GLN A 162 4.29 16.18 19.66
C GLN A 162 5.10 16.87 18.56
N ARG A 163 6.38 16.48 18.40
CA ARG A 163 7.25 17.03 17.36
C ARG A 163 6.75 16.76 15.94
N SER A 164 6.18 15.58 15.67
CA SER A 164 5.55 15.29 14.37
C SER A 164 4.36 16.21 14.08
N GLN A 165 3.52 16.47 15.08
CA GLN A 165 2.38 17.38 14.94
C GLN A 165 2.83 18.82 14.71
N ASP A 166 3.76 19.30 15.53
CA ASP A 166 4.31 20.66 15.42
C ASP A 166 4.99 20.87 14.06
N ARG A 167 5.74 19.87 13.58
CA ARG A 167 6.37 19.89 12.25
C ARG A 167 5.33 19.95 11.13
N SER A 168 4.22 19.21 11.24
CA SER A 168 3.15 19.23 10.24
C SER A 168 2.51 20.62 10.13
N LEU A 169 2.26 21.28 11.27
CA LEU A 169 1.74 22.65 11.31
C LEU A 169 2.71 23.66 10.69
N LEU A 170 4.02 23.52 10.96
CA LEU A 170 5.04 24.38 10.36
C LEU A 170 5.13 24.19 8.84
N ILE A 171 5.02 22.96 8.33
CA ILE A 171 5.00 22.69 6.89
C ILE A 171 3.78 23.35 6.24
N GLU A 172 2.60 23.24 6.83
CA GLU A 172 1.40 23.90 6.32
C GLU A 172 1.55 25.43 6.29
N ALA A 173 2.07 26.03 7.37
CA ALA A 173 2.34 27.47 7.43
C ALA A 173 3.36 27.92 6.37
N ALA A 174 4.45 27.17 6.20
CA ALA A 174 5.46 27.44 5.18
C ALA A 174 4.89 27.35 3.76
N MET A 175 4.02 26.36 3.47
CA MET A 175 3.32 26.26 2.19
C MET A 175 2.42 27.48 1.90
N HIS A 176 1.93 28.14 2.95
CA HIS A 176 1.16 29.39 2.84
C HIS A 176 2.03 30.65 2.79
N GLY A 177 3.35 30.52 2.75
CA GLY A 177 4.30 31.63 2.61
C GLY A 177 4.79 32.24 3.92
N ASP A 178 4.66 31.54 5.05
CA ASP A 178 5.23 31.97 6.33
C ASP A 178 6.75 31.78 6.35
N GLU A 179 7.48 32.90 6.22
CA GLU A 179 8.95 32.94 6.21
C GLU A 179 9.56 32.47 7.54
N ASN A 180 8.91 32.73 8.68
CA ASN A 180 9.41 32.25 9.98
C ASN A 180 9.28 30.73 10.10
N ALA A 181 8.21 30.16 9.54
CA ALA A 181 8.05 28.71 9.48
C ALA A 181 9.12 28.07 8.57
N MET A 182 9.45 28.71 7.44
CA MET A 182 10.54 28.27 6.56
C MET A 182 11.90 28.31 7.27
N ASP A 183 12.22 29.39 7.97
CA ASP A 183 13.49 29.54 8.71
C ASP A 183 13.60 28.50 9.83
N THR A 184 12.51 28.25 10.55
CA THR A 184 12.47 27.24 11.62
C THR A 184 12.70 25.85 11.06
N LEU A 185 12.01 25.47 9.97
CA LEU A 185 12.19 24.18 9.30
C LEU A 185 13.63 24.02 8.79
N THR A 186 14.21 25.06 8.20
CA THR A 186 15.58 25.03 7.67
C THR A 186 16.61 24.84 8.77
N ALA A 187 16.46 25.54 9.90
CA ALA A 187 17.34 25.39 11.06
C ALA A 187 17.24 23.98 11.66
N ASP A 188 16.02 23.44 11.79
CA ASP A 188 15.78 22.09 12.30
C ASP A 188 16.38 21.02 11.38
N GLU A 189 16.25 21.18 10.07
CA GLU A 189 16.86 20.28 9.08
C GLU A 189 18.38 20.28 9.14
N ALA A 190 19.02 21.46 9.29
CA ALA A 190 20.47 21.56 9.42
C ALA A 190 20.98 20.84 10.69
N LEU A 191 20.28 21.01 11.82
CA LEU A 191 20.61 20.33 13.07
C LEU A 191 20.42 18.81 12.96
N LEU A 192 19.33 18.37 12.35
CA LEU A 192 19.03 16.95 12.14
C LEU A 192 20.09 16.30 11.24
N TYR A 193 20.46 16.95 10.14
CA TYR A 193 21.48 16.46 9.21
C TYR A 193 22.83 16.30 9.90
N SER A 194 23.24 17.30 10.69
CA SER A 194 24.48 17.25 11.48
C SER A 194 24.49 16.05 12.44
N ALA A 195 23.42 15.90 13.23
CA ALA A 195 23.29 14.82 14.21
C ALA A 195 23.24 13.42 13.58
N LEU A 196 22.60 13.28 12.41
CA LEU A 196 22.54 12.02 11.67
C LEU A 196 23.88 11.68 11.03
N SER A 197 24.60 12.66 10.48
CA SER A 197 25.88 12.46 9.80
C SER A 197 26.93 11.85 10.75
N ASP A 198 26.97 12.31 12.00
CA ASP A 198 27.90 11.78 13.01
C ASP A 198 27.56 10.33 13.42
N ARG A 199 26.26 10.03 13.55
CA ARG A 199 25.79 8.70 13.97
C ARG A 199 25.91 7.66 12.87
N ILE A 200 25.68 8.01 11.61
CA ILE A 200 25.79 7.08 10.47
C ILE A 200 27.23 6.54 10.31
N GLN A 201 28.24 7.29 10.74
CA GLN A 201 29.63 6.82 10.70
C GLN A 201 29.94 5.73 11.73
N THR A 202 29.15 5.63 12.79
CA THR A 202 29.47 4.80 13.97
C THR A 202 28.41 3.74 14.29
N GLU A 203 27.16 3.94 13.87
CA GLU A 203 26.02 3.06 14.12
C GLU A 203 25.44 2.49 12.82
N ASP A 204 24.77 1.33 12.90
CA ASP A 204 23.98 0.80 11.78
C ASP A 204 22.79 1.75 11.49
N VAL A 205 22.58 2.11 10.22
CA VAL A 205 21.47 2.96 9.74
C VAL A 205 20.12 2.53 10.33
N TYR A 206 19.86 1.22 10.46
CA TYR A 206 18.60 0.70 11.01
C TYR A 206 18.48 0.80 12.54
N SER A 207 19.57 1.12 13.23
CA SER A 207 19.59 1.47 14.65
C SER A 207 19.35 2.96 14.88
N ILE A 208 19.64 3.79 13.88
CA ILE A 208 19.46 5.24 13.91
C ILE A 208 18.05 5.64 13.45
N VAL A 209 17.60 5.04 12.35
CA VAL A 209 16.35 5.42 11.67
C VAL A 209 15.19 4.64 12.27
N ASP A 210 14.15 5.36 12.71
CA ASP A 210 12.96 4.78 13.32
C ASP A 210 12.02 4.18 12.27
N THR A 211 11.61 5.01 11.30
CA THR A 211 10.79 4.64 10.15
C THR A 211 11.49 5.03 8.85
N LEU A 212 11.22 4.28 7.77
CA LEU A 212 11.78 4.51 6.44
C LEU A 212 10.69 4.27 5.41
N PHE A 213 10.57 5.14 4.43
CA PHE A 213 9.74 4.92 3.25
C PHE A 213 10.51 5.45 2.03
N MET A 214 11.01 4.56 1.17
CA MET A 214 11.84 4.96 0.03
C MET A 214 11.49 4.19 -1.24
N PRO A 215 11.58 4.79 -2.43
CA PRO A 215 11.43 4.06 -3.70
C PRO A 215 12.37 2.86 -3.76
N TYR A 216 11.91 1.76 -4.35
CA TYR A 216 12.70 0.55 -4.49
C TYR A 216 12.50 -0.10 -5.86
N GLY A 217 13.60 -0.38 -6.56
CA GLY A 217 13.57 -1.02 -7.87
C GLY A 217 13.22 -0.04 -8.99
N MET A 218 12.74 -0.59 -10.11
CA MET A 218 12.48 0.17 -11.34
C MET A 218 11.00 0.56 -11.52
N GLU A 219 10.11 -0.04 -10.72
CA GLU A 219 8.66 0.20 -10.80
C GLU A 219 8.29 1.32 -9.82
N ASN A 220 7.39 2.21 -10.26
CA ASN A 220 7.06 3.42 -9.49
C ASN A 220 6.20 3.14 -8.24
N ASP A 221 5.55 1.98 -8.18
CA ASP A 221 4.68 1.55 -7.08
C ASP A 221 5.37 0.60 -6.09
N MET A 222 6.71 0.56 -6.12
CA MET A 222 7.54 -0.30 -5.29
C MET A 222 8.36 0.51 -4.29
N TYR A 223 8.28 0.12 -3.01
CA TYR A 223 8.93 0.85 -1.92
C TYR A 223 9.63 -0.10 -0.94
N SER A 224 10.67 0.38 -0.27
CA SER A 224 11.23 -0.25 0.92
C SER A 224 10.70 0.49 2.13
N ILE A 225 10.10 -0.25 3.06
CA ILE A 225 9.55 0.31 4.29
C ILE A 225 10.25 -0.25 5.53
N VAL A 226 10.44 0.62 6.52
CA VAL A 226 10.70 0.24 7.91
C VAL A 226 9.65 0.94 8.75
N GLY A 227 8.87 0.19 9.54
CA GLY A 227 7.79 0.77 10.33
C GLY A 227 7.44 -0.07 11.55
N ASN A 228 6.65 0.49 12.46
CA ASN A 228 6.24 -0.16 13.70
C ASN A 228 5.06 -1.10 13.47
N ILE A 229 5.12 -2.30 14.04
CA ILE A 229 4.01 -3.26 14.00
C ILE A 229 2.97 -2.85 15.05
N LEU A 230 1.78 -2.47 14.59
CA LEU A 230 0.64 -2.10 15.43
C LEU A 230 -0.28 -3.29 15.73
N ALA A 231 -0.55 -4.12 14.72
CA ALA A 231 -1.42 -5.28 14.83
C ALA A 231 -0.96 -6.41 13.92
N ILE A 232 -1.32 -7.64 14.29
CA ILE A 232 -0.96 -8.87 13.60
C ILE A 232 -2.20 -9.75 13.50
N LYS A 233 -2.53 -10.18 12.29
CA LYS A 233 -3.58 -11.16 12.03
C LYS A 233 -2.99 -12.35 11.27
N GLU A 234 -3.19 -13.55 11.77
CA GLU A 234 -2.81 -14.79 11.08
C GLU A 234 -4.05 -15.38 10.41
N GLU A 235 -3.93 -15.65 9.11
CA GLU A 235 -4.99 -16.23 8.28
C GLU A 235 -4.43 -17.37 7.43
N GLU A 236 -5.31 -18.05 6.70
CA GLU A 236 -4.95 -19.16 5.83
C GLU A 236 -5.61 -19.01 4.47
N ASN A 237 -4.86 -19.29 3.41
CA ASN A 237 -5.40 -19.31 2.05
C ASN A 237 -6.28 -20.56 1.87
N ILE A 238 -7.56 -20.38 1.53
CA ILE A 238 -8.54 -21.47 1.37
C ILE A 238 -8.25 -22.46 0.23
N ILE A 239 -7.38 -22.10 -0.72
CA ILE A 239 -7.01 -22.93 -1.87
C ILE A 239 -5.74 -23.74 -1.59
N THR A 240 -4.74 -23.12 -0.97
CA THR A 240 -3.41 -23.71 -0.78
C THR A 240 -3.09 -24.12 0.65
N ASN A 241 -3.90 -23.70 1.62
CA ASN A 241 -3.68 -23.85 3.05
C ASN A 241 -2.37 -23.20 3.55
N GLU A 242 -1.81 -22.27 2.77
CA GLU A 242 -0.64 -21.51 3.19
C GLU A 242 -1.01 -20.46 4.22
N LYS A 243 -0.22 -20.38 5.30
CA LYS A 243 -0.40 -19.39 6.37
C LYS A 243 0.05 -18.01 5.94
N LEU A 244 -0.79 -17.03 6.21
CA LEU A 244 -0.60 -15.62 5.87
C LEU A 244 -0.52 -14.80 7.15
N LEU A 245 0.24 -13.71 7.08
CA LEU A 245 0.25 -12.67 8.08
C LEU A 245 -0.21 -11.37 7.43
N ILE A 246 -1.20 -10.73 8.05
CA ILE A 246 -1.64 -9.38 7.73
C ILE A 246 -1.15 -8.50 8.88
N LEU A 247 -0.18 -7.64 8.60
CA LEU A 247 0.43 -6.75 9.56
C LEU A 247 -0.11 -5.34 9.36
N GLN A 248 -0.56 -4.68 10.41
CA GLN A 248 -0.81 -3.24 10.38
C GLN A 248 0.48 -2.54 10.79
N ILE A 249 1.07 -1.79 9.87
CA ILE A 249 2.34 -1.12 10.04
C ILE A 249 2.11 0.40 10.06
N GLU A 250 2.67 1.07 11.05
CA GLU A 250 2.82 2.52 11.06
C GLU A 250 4.20 2.88 10.52
N CYS A 251 4.23 3.75 9.52
CA CYS A 251 5.46 4.25 8.95
C CYS A 251 5.31 5.75 8.68
N SER A 252 6.02 6.56 9.46
CA SER A 252 5.99 8.02 9.34
C SER A 252 4.57 8.58 9.47
N ASP A 253 3.86 8.15 10.52
CA ASP A 253 2.47 8.51 10.84
C ASP A 253 1.44 8.07 9.78
N ILE A 254 1.82 7.18 8.85
CA ILE A 254 0.93 6.54 7.88
C ILE A 254 0.72 5.08 8.26
N GLU A 255 -0.53 4.70 8.48
CA GLU A 255 -0.91 3.31 8.70
C GLU A 255 -1.17 2.59 7.39
N ILE A 256 -0.59 1.40 7.23
CA ILE A 256 -0.68 0.57 6.02
C ILE A 256 -0.83 -0.90 6.42
N SER A 257 -1.72 -1.63 5.73
CA SER A 257 -1.80 -3.09 5.87
C SER A 257 -0.80 -3.78 4.94
N VAL A 258 0.04 -4.68 5.47
CA VAL A 258 1.01 -5.47 4.72
C VAL A 258 0.61 -6.94 4.78
N ALA A 259 0.36 -7.56 3.62
CA ALA A 259 0.21 -9.01 3.52
C ALA A 259 1.54 -9.68 3.14
N ILE A 260 1.89 -10.74 3.87
CA ILE A 260 3.07 -11.57 3.65
C ILE A 260 2.77 -13.03 4.01
N LYS A 261 3.38 -13.99 3.30
CA LYS A 261 3.33 -15.39 3.72
C LYS A 261 4.13 -15.56 5.01
N LYS A 262 3.59 -16.29 6.00
CA LYS A 262 4.23 -16.47 7.31
C LYS A 262 5.68 -16.96 7.23
N ASP A 263 5.96 -17.93 6.36
CA ASP A 263 7.32 -18.49 6.18
C ASP A 263 8.31 -17.53 5.51
N ASP A 264 7.83 -16.45 4.88
CA ASP A 264 8.65 -15.44 4.23
C ASP A 264 9.01 -14.27 5.16
N LEU A 265 8.50 -14.29 6.40
CA LEU A 265 8.84 -13.33 7.43
C LEU A 265 9.96 -13.88 8.32
N GLN A 266 11.12 -13.23 8.27
CA GLN A 266 12.26 -13.57 9.12
C GLN A 266 12.14 -12.89 10.49
N GLY A 267 12.22 -13.68 11.56
CA GLY A 267 12.02 -13.20 12.92
C GLY A 267 10.56 -13.26 13.36
N GLU A 268 10.32 -13.06 14.65
CA GLU A 268 9.00 -13.19 15.24
C GLU A 268 8.29 -11.83 15.27
N PRO A 269 7.14 -11.67 14.59
CA PRO A 269 6.38 -10.43 14.62
C PRO A 269 5.72 -10.28 15.99
N LEU A 270 5.93 -9.13 16.63
CA LEU A 270 5.25 -8.73 17.86
C LEU A 270 4.89 -7.25 17.77
N ILE A 271 3.79 -6.87 18.40
CA ILE A 271 3.39 -5.47 18.52
C ILE A 271 4.53 -4.68 19.19
N GLY A 272 4.85 -3.52 18.63
CA GLY A 272 5.96 -2.66 19.07
C GLY A 272 7.34 -3.06 18.50
N ARG A 273 7.49 -4.23 17.87
CA ARG A 273 8.66 -4.49 17.00
C ARG A 273 8.50 -3.75 15.67
N ARG A 274 9.57 -3.72 14.89
CA ARG A 274 9.57 -3.05 13.58
C ARG A 274 9.56 -4.06 12.45
N PHE A 275 8.80 -3.79 11.40
CA PHE A 275 8.82 -4.52 10.14
C PHE A 275 9.76 -3.83 9.16
N LYS A 276 10.55 -4.60 8.42
CA LYS A 276 11.32 -4.16 7.27
C LYS A 276 10.98 -5.02 6.06
N GLY A 277 10.65 -4.42 4.93
CA GLY A 277 10.39 -5.18 3.71
C GLY A 277 10.28 -4.33 2.47
N ASN A 278 10.51 -4.96 1.32
CA ASN A 278 10.23 -4.36 0.03
C ASN A 278 8.79 -4.70 -0.37
N ILE A 279 7.98 -3.68 -0.60
CA ILE A 279 6.54 -3.76 -0.74
C ILE A 279 6.09 -3.30 -2.12
N TRP A 280 5.06 -3.96 -2.63
CA TRP A 280 4.29 -3.48 -3.76
C TRP A 280 3.07 -2.73 -3.25
N LEU A 281 3.01 -1.41 -3.49
CA LEU A 281 2.04 -0.50 -2.92
C LEU A 281 0.76 -0.41 -3.75
N HIS A 282 -0.35 -0.65 -3.09
CA HIS A 282 -1.70 -0.52 -3.62
C HIS A 282 -2.49 0.50 -2.82
N GLY A 283 -3.54 1.02 -3.43
CA GLY A 283 -4.45 1.93 -2.76
C GLY A 283 -5.88 1.75 -3.22
N LYS A 284 -6.79 1.97 -2.29
CA LYS A 284 -8.22 2.12 -2.53
C LYS A 284 -8.59 3.57 -2.32
N ILE A 285 -9.22 4.19 -3.30
CA ILE A 285 -9.78 5.52 -3.12
C ILE A 285 -11.14 5.42 -2.43
N ASN A 286 -11.36 6.27 -1.45
CA ASN A 286 -12.64 6.47 -0.81
C ASN A 286 -13.25 7.77 -1.34
N LYS A 287 -14.52 7.74 -1.70
CA LYS A 287 -15.26 8.87 -2.28
C LYS A 287 -16.39 9.28 -1.35
N GLU A 288 -16.82 10.54 -1.42
CA GLU A 288 -17.97 11.01 -0.65
C GLU A 288 -19.22 10.17 -1.00
N SER A 289 -19.84 9.61 0.03
CA SER A 289 -21.20 9.07 -0.07
C SER A 289 -22.18 10.18 0.31
N PHE A 290 -22.94 10.70 -0.66
CA PHE A 290 -24.18 11.39 -0.29
C PHE A 290 -25.16 10.33 0.25
N PRO A 291 -25.90 10.62 1.34
CA PRO A 291 -27.00 9.74 1.73
C PRO A 291 -27.97 9.62 0.55
N PRO A 292 -28.60 8.45 0.34
CA PRO A 292 -29.67 8.35 -0.64
C PRO A 292 -30.76 9.37 -0.28
N ALA A 293 -31.16 10.16 -1.28
CA ALA A 293 -32.25 11.14 -1.17
C ALA A 293 -33.60 10.46 -0.91
#